data_AF-A0ABD7CIB2-F1
#
_entry.id   AF-A0ABD7CIB2-F1
#
_cell.length_a   1.000
_cell.length_b   1.000
_cell.length_c   1.000
_cell.angle_alpha   90.00
_cell.angle_beta   90.00
_cell.angle_gamma   90.00
#
_symmetry.space_group_name_H-M   'P 1'
#
loop_
_entity.id
_entity.type
_entity.pdbx_description
1 polymer ?
#
loop_
_entity_poly.entity_id
_entity_poly.type
_entity_poly.pdbx_seq_one_letter_code
_entity_poly.pdbx_strand_id
1 'polypeptide(L)'
;MLCDKDKKKLQRKLEELHCNQCDICLCGGCCCDCDFDSCCDAATSKCDCCVDPMENLLNQLRNILAPNATIQVTLDTGATQSFQVNQIVSIEDSIVNIQNTNFISICNISRVRWANISTINQINLLPPVCTCEECDCCERPLRENLNKFINANVELQFKGQQNPNTFQGLTIRKVGLGIVIGQNTVDGAPDAYSICKITRFNVML
;
A
#
# COMPACT_ATOMS: atom_id res chain seq x y z
N MET A 1 16.14 23.94 -30.23
CA MET A 1 15.77 24.01 -28.81
C MET A 1 14.35 23.45 -28.72
N LEU A 2 14.16 22.25 -28.15
CA LEU A 2 12.82 21.64 -28.07
C LEU A 2 11.96 22.42 -27.06
N CYS A 3 10.68 22.64 -27.37
CA CYS A 3 9.69 23.19 -26.43
C CYS A 3 9.53 22.25 -25.23
N ASP A 4 9.35 22.82 -24.02
CA ASP A 4 9.23 22.04 -22.77
C ASP A 4 8.12 20.98 -22.79
N LYS A 5 7.06 21.25 -23.58
CA LYS A 5 5.94 20.31 -23.77
C LYS A 5 6.36 19.07 -24.56
N ASP A 6 7.24 19.24 -25.55
CA ASP A 6 7.79 18.15 -26.34
C ASP A 6 8.85 17.38 -25.55
N LYS A 7 9.62 18.07 -24.70
CA LYS A 7 10.57 17.44 -23.78
C LYS A 7 9.87 16.53 -22.79
N LYS A 8 8.78 16.97 -22.15
CA LYS A 8 7.96 16.14 -21.24
C LYS A 8 7.30 14.96 -21.96
N LYS A 9 6.81 15.16 -23.18
CA LYS A 9 6.20 14.10 -23.99
C LYS A 9 7.23 13.04 -24.40
N LEU A 10 8.45 13.46 -24.71
CA LEU A 10 9.57 12.56 -25.00
C LEU A 10 10.06 11.84 -23.75
N GLN A 11 10.15 12.51 -22.60
CA GLN A 11 10.50 11.87 -21.33
C GLN A 11 9.49 10.80 -20.94
N ARG A 12 8.20 11.11 -21.04
CA ARG A 12 7.13 10.13 -20.79
C ARG A 12 7.17 8.95 -21.76
N LYS A 13 7.45 9.20 -23.04
CA LYS A 13 7.66 8.14 -24.03
C LYS A 13 8.93 7.33 -23.76
N LEU A 14 9.98 7.93 -23.23
CA LEU A 14 11.23 7.25 -22.89
C LEU A 14 11.05 6.39 -21.62
N GLU A 15 10.32 6.89 -20.63
CA GLU A 15 9.87 6.13 -19.45
C GLU A 15 8.94 4.97 -19.85
N GLU A 16 7.99 5.20 -20.76
CA GLU A 16 7.16 4.14 -21.36
C GLU A 16 8.00 3.14 -22.16
N LEU A 17 9.02 3.57 -22.92
CA LEU A 17 9.92 2.68 -23.68
C LEU A 17 10.83 1.84 -22.79
N HIS A 18 11.33 2.40 -21.70
CA HIS A 18 12.13 1.66 -20.71
C HIS A 18 11.28 0.63 -19.95
N CYS A 19 9.97 0.89 -19.80
CA CYS A 19 9.02 -0.07 -19.23
C CYS A 19 8.56 -1.11 -20.27
N ASN A 20 8.36 -0.71 -21.53
CA ASN A 20 7.97 -1.59 -22.65
C ASN A 20 9.13 -2.44 -23.19
N GLN A 21 10.35 -2.28 -22.69
CA GLN A 21 11.45 -3.20 -23.03
C GLN A 21 11.26 -4.59 -22.39
N CYS A 22 10.19 -4.79 -21.60
CA CYS A 22 9.65 -6.09 -21.19
C CYS A 22 8.67 -6.71 -22.23
N ASP A 23 8.38 -6.09 -23.40
CA ASP A 23 7.42 -6.60 -24.42
C ASP A 23 7.93 -7.80 -25.27
N ILE A 24 9.20 -8.18 -25.13
CA ILE A 24 9.72 -9.44 -25.72
C ILE A 24 9.82 -10.49 -24.61
N CYS A 25 8.70 -10.73 -23.94
CA CYS A 25 8.43 -12.04 -23.34
C CYS A 25 7.53 -12.79 -24.31
N LEU A 26 8.13 -13.70 -25.10
CA LEU A 26 7.40 -14.73 -25.86
C LEU A 26 6.78 -15.74 -24.88
N CYS A 27 5.89 -15.29 -23.99
CA CYS A 27 5.07 -16.14 -23.13
C CYS A 27 3.86 -16.62 -23.93
N GLY A 28 4.13 -17.49 -24.90
CA GLY A 28 3.10 -18.28 -25.56
C GLY A 28 2.62 -19.40 -24.65
N GLY A 29 1.50 -19.18 -23.96
CA GLY A 29 0.71 -20.25 -23.33
C GLY A 29 1.13 -20.63 -21.92
N CYS A 30 0.28 -20.28 -20.95
CA CYS A 30 0.20 -20.76 -19.57
C CYS A 30 1.52 -20.93 -18.80
N CYS A 31 1.73 -19.99 -17.89
CA CYS A 31 2.74 -20.01 -16.83
C CYS A 31 2.83 -21.37 -16.13
N CYS A 32 4.08 -21.76 -15.80
CA CYS A 32 4.52 -22.98 -15.11
C CYS A 32 4.90 -24.14 -16.06
N ASP A 33 6.15 -24.13 -16.57
CA ASP A 33 7.05 -25.30 -16.63
C ASP A 33 8.31 -24.94 -17.44
N CYS A 34 9.42 -24.64 -16.75
CA CYS A 34 10.76 -24.68 -17.36
C CYS A 34 11.79 -25.21 -16.36
N ASP A 35 12.16 -26.48 -16.50
CA ASP A 35 13.39 -27.08 -15.97
C ASP A 35 14.60 -26.50 -16.72
N PHE A 36 15.15 -25.36 -16.26
CA PHE A 36 16.58 -24.98 -16.41
C PHE A 36 16.87 -23.68 -15.64
N ASP A 37 17.03 -23.79 -14.32
CA ASP A 37 17.92 -23.02 -13.40
C ASP A 37 18.17 -21.50 -13.56
N SER A 38 17.37 -20.71 -14.28
CA SER A 38 17.68 -19.27 -14.42
C SER A 38 16.53 -18.31 -14.72
N CYS A 39 15.27 -18.72 -14.73
CA CYS A 39 14.16 -17.81 -15.10
C CYS A 39 12.88 -17.99 -14.25
N CYS A 40 12.92 -18.28 -12.95
CA CYS A 40 11.70 -18.44 -12.12
C CYS A 40 11.85 -18.21 -10.60
N ASP A 41 12.97 -17.73 -10.06
CA ASP A 41 13.14 -17.61 -8.59
C ASP A 41 12.78 -16.23 -8.05
N ALA A 42 11.49 -15.95 -8.03
CA ALA A 42 10.75 -15.35 -6.91
C ALA A 42 9.34 -15.10 -7.43
N ALA A 43 8.42 -16.01 -7.13
CA ALA A 43 7.01 -15.69 -7.24
C ALA A 43 6.70 -14.53 -6.28
N THR A 44 6.83 -13.28 -6.74
CA THR A 44 6.15 -12.14 -6.13
C THR A 44 4.67 -12.36 -6.40
N SER A 45 4.08 -13.24 -5.60
CA SER A 45 2.64 -13.43 -5.59
C SER A 45 2.03 -12.05 -5.34
N LYS A 46 0.82 -11.82 -5.85
CA LYS A 46 0.03 -10.58 -5.62
C LYS A 46 -0.04 -10.12 -4.15
N CYS A 47 0.38 -10.97 -3.21
CA CYS A 47 0.52 -10.67 -1.79
C CYS A 47 1.70 -9.74 -1.46
N ASP A 48 2.84 -9.82 -2.14
CA ASP A 48 4.10 -9.25 -1.61
C ASP A 48 4.11 -7.72 -1.67
N CYS A 49 3.61 -7.15 -2.77
CA CYS A 49 3.55 -5.70 -3.00
C CYS A 49 2.69 -4.89 -2.03
N CYS A 50 1.84 -5.53 -1.22
CA CYS A 50 1.01 -4.87 -0.22
C CYS A 50 1.19 -5.44 1.19
N VAL A 51 1.72 -6.65 1.32
CA VAL A 51 2.00 -7.29 2.61
C VAL A 51 3.30 -6.75 3.19
N ASP A 52 4.41 -6.78 2.45
CA ASP A 52 5.70 -6.29 2.97
C ASP A 52 5.66 -4.81 3.34
N PRO A 53 5.04 -3.91 2.53
CA PRO A 53 4.89 -2.53 2.93
C PRO A 53 4.02 -2.34 4.18
N MET A 54 2.99 -3.15 4.37
CA MET A 54 2.13 -3.09 5.55
C MET A 54 2.86 -3.62 6.79
N GLU A 55 3.64 -4.68 6.66
CA GLU A 55 4.49 -5.21 7.73
C GLU A 55 5.54 -4.16 8.15
N ASN A 56 6.20 -3.55 7.16
CA ASN A 56 7.16 -2.48 7.38
C ASN A 56 6.53 -1.28 8.10
N LEU A 57 5.32 -0.87 7.70
CA LEU A 57 4.56 0.18 8.36
C LEU A 57 4.26 -0.16 9.83
N LEU A 58 3.77 -1.36 10.12
CA LEU A 58 3.43 -1.78 11.48
C LEU A 58 4.67 -1.85 12.37
N ASN A 59 5.80 -2.34 11.84
CA ASN A 59 7.09 -2.34 12.53
C ASN A 59 7.57 -0.92 12.84
N GLN A 60 7.42 0.03 11.90
CA GLN A 60 7.72 1.43 12.15
C GLN A 60 6.82 2.03 13.23
N LEU A 61 5.51 1.79 13.17
CA LEU A 61 4.55 2.29 14.17
C LEU A 61 4.87 1.74 15.56
N ARG A 62 5.23 0.46 15.69
CA ARG A 62 5.66 -0.14 16.96
C ARG A 62 6.86 0.59 17.58
N ASN A 63 7.79 1.06 16.75
CA ASN A 63 9.03 1.71 17.21
C ASN A 63 8.86 3.23 17.45
N ILE A 64 7.93 3.88 16.75
CA ILE A 64 7.73 5.33 16.81
C ILE A 64 6.70 5.72 17.87
N LEU A 65 5.67 4.90 18.08
CA LEU A 65 4.58 5.21 19.00
C LEU A 65 4.93 4.87 20.45
N ALA A 66 4.32 5.60 21.39
CA ALA A 66 4.45 5.29 22.81
C ALA A 66 3.90 3.89 23.12
N PRO A 67 4.43 3.18 24.14
CA PRO A 67 3.99 1.81 24.46
C PRO A 67 2.48 1.67 24.74
N ASN A 68 1.85 2.71 25.31
CA ASN A 68 0.41 2.74 25.60
C ASN A 68 -0.45 3.33 24.47
N ALA A 69 0.15 3.73 23.34
CA ALA A 69 -0.57 4.23 22.20
C ALA A 69 -1.38 3.10 21.55
N THR A 70 -2.58 3.44 21.09
CA THR A 70 -3.49 2.49 20.44
C THR A 70 -3.27 2.47 18.94
N ILE A 71 -3.13 1.28 18.39
CA ILE A 71 -3.25 0.98 16.96
C ILE A 71 -4.59 0.29 16.75
N GLN A 72 -5.34 0.74 15.75
CA GLN A 72 -6.57 0.13 15.30
C GLN A 72 -6.37 -0.40 13.88
N VAL A 73 -6.70 -1.67 13.66
CA VAL A 73 -6.67 -2.29 12.33
C VAL A 73 -8.08 -2.65 11.90
N THR A 74 -8.37 -2.48 10.61
CA THR A 74 -9.60 -2.98 9.98
C THR A 74 -9.21 -4.06 8.97
N LEU A 75 -9.81 -5.24 9.14
CA LEU A 75 -9.62 -6.38 8.24
C LEU A 75 -10.55 -6.27 7.04
N ASP A 76 -10.25 -6.99 5.97
CA ASP A 76 -11.08 -7.04 4.76
C ASP A 76 -12.47 -7.67 4.96
N THR A 77 -12.65 -8.43 6.04
CA THR A 77 -13.95 -8.89 6.55
C THR A 77 -14.77 -7.77 7.22
N GLY A 78 -14.12 -6.65 7.51
CA GLY A 78 -14.66 -5.49 8.21
C GLY A 78 -14.62 -5.56 9.73
N ALA A 79 -14.14 -6.69 10.27
CA ALA A 79 -13.77 -6.76 11.67
C ALA A 79 -12.71 -5.70 11.99
N THR A 80 -12.91 -4.99 13.10
CA THR A 80 -11.98 -3.96 13.58
C THR A 80 -11.42 -4.42 14.91
N GLN A 81 -10.11 -4.29 15.07
CA GLN A 81 -9.41 -4.65 16.31
C GLN A 81 -8.53 -3.49 16.75
N SER A 82 -8.51 -3.23 18.05
CA SER A 82 -7.68 -2.18 18.66
C SER A 82 -6.80 -2.81 19.73
N PHE A 83 -5.53 -2.45 19.72
CA PHE A 83 -4.54 -2.93 20.68
C PHE A 83 -3.49 -1.85 20.96
N GLN A 84 -2.86 -1.93 22.12
CA GLN A 84 -1.75 -1.05 22.47
C GLN A 84 -0.43 -1.59 21.90
N VAL A 85 0.51 -0.69 21.64
CA VAL A 85 1.83 -1.04 21.09
C VAL A 85 2.57 -2.05 21.97
N ASN A 86 2.51 -1.91 23.30
CA ASN A 86 3.13 -2.82 24.26
C ASN A 86 2.50 -4.24 24.30
N GLN A 87 1.36 -4.44 23.66
CA GLN A 87 0.73 -5.75 23.53
C GLN A 87 1.27 -6.55 22.33
N ILE A 88 1.96 -5.88 21.39
CA ILE A 88 2.56 -6.52 20.22
C ILE A 88 3.80 -7.27 20.68
N VAL A 89 3.79 -8.60 20.49
CA VAL A 89 4.91 -9.48 20.82
C VAL A 89 5.89 -9.53 19.64
N SER A 90 5.38 -9.81 18.44
CA SER A 90 6.18 -9.83 17.20
C SER A 90 5.35 -9.41 15.99
N ILE A 91 6.07 -8.96 14.95
CA ILE A 91 5.55 -8.67 13.62
C ILE A 91 6.59 -9.25 12.67
N GLU A 92 6.32 -10.46 12.19
CA GLU A 92 7.21 -11.26 11.35
C GLU A 92 6.38 -12.27 10.55
N ASP A 93 6.91 -12.77 9.45
CA ASP A 93 6.26 -13.76 8.60
C ASP A 93 4.82 -13.39 8.21
N SER A 94 4.56 -12.10 7.93
CA SER A 94 3.23 -11.57 7.59
C SER A 94 2.16 -11.73 8.67
N ILE A 95 2.57 -11.89 9.93
CA ILE A 95 1.68 -12.08 11.08
C ILE A 95 2.00 -11.06 12.17
N VAL A 96 0.96 -10.42 12.69
CA VAL A 96 1.02 -9.64 13.93
C VAL A 96 0.60 -10.53 15.09
N ASN A 97 1.51 -10.78 16.03
CA ASN A 97 1.24 -11.50 17.27
C ASN A 97 0.97 -10.52 18.41
N ILE A 98 -0.23 -10.60 18.99
CA ILE A 98 -0.68 -9.77 20.11
C ILE A 98 -0.87 -10.67 21.33
N GLN A 99 -0.04 -10.44 22.35
CA GLN A 99 -0.02 -11.16 23.63
C GLN A 99 -0.04 -12.71 23.52
N ASN A 100 0.43 -13.30 22.41
CA ASN A 100 0.38 -14.75 22.14
C ASN A 100 -1.03 -15.37 22.17
N THR A 101 -2.08 -14.55 22.09
CA THR A 101 -3.48 -15.02 22.13
C THR A 101 -4.29 -14.55 20.94
N ASN A 102 -3.81 -13.53 20.22
CA ASN A 102 -4.48 -12.98 19.05
C ASN A 102 -3.47 -12.78 17.92
N PHE A 103 -3.80 -13.31 16.74
CA PHE A 103 -2.92 -13.32 15.57
C PHE A 103 -3.65 -12.72 14.39
N ILE A 104 -3.05 -11.71 13.77
CA ILE A 104 -3.63 -11.01 12.62
C ILE A 104 -2.74 -11.23 11.41
N SER A 105 -3.27 -11.88 10.38
CA SER A 105 -2.59 -11.96 9.09
C SER A 105 -2.59 -10.58 8.43
N ILE A 106 -1.40 -10.10 8.06
CA ILE A 106 -1.20 -8.80 7.41
C ILE A 106 -1.89 -8.76 6.04
N CYS A 107 -1.97 -9.91 5.36
CA CYS A 107 -2.70 -10.07 4.10
C CYS A 107 -4.17 -9.62 4.17
N ASN A 108 -4.78 -9.68 5.36
CA ASN A 108 -6.19 -9.33 5.57
C ASN A 108 -6.37 -7.89 6.04
N ILE A 109 -5.29 -7.19 6.41
CA ILE A 109 -5.37 -5.80 6.88
C ILE A 109 -5.67 -4.88 5.69
N SER A 110 -6.75 -4.11 5.80
CA SER A 110 -7.14 -3.13 4.79
C SER A 110 -6.81 -1.69 5.23
N ARG A 111 -6.90 -1.42 6.53
CA ARG A 111 -6.61 -0.11 7.12
C ARG A 111 -5.89 -0.26 8.45
N VAL A 112 -4.94 0.63 8.71
CA VAL A 112 -4.31 0.85 10.01
C VAL A 112 -4.51 2.29 10.41
N ARG A 113 -4.91 2.52 11.67
CA ARG A 113 -5.20 3.84 12.23
C ARG A 113 -4.50 4.00 13.57
N TRP A 114 -4.05 5.21 13.85
CA TRP A 114 -3.48 5.60 15.15
C TRP A 114 -3.84 7.06 15.48
N ALA A 115 -3.44 7.58 16.65
CA ALA A 115 -3.96 8.85 17.15
C ALA A 115 -3.17 10.10 16.70
N ASN A 116 -1.84 10.06 16.72
CA ASN A 116 -1.02 11.28 16.57
C ASN A 116 -0.64 11.54 15.11
N ILE A 117 -1.21 12.60 14.51
CA ILE A 117 -0.97 12.97 13.12
C ILE A 117 0.49 13.35 12.82
N SER A 118 1.21 13.90 13.80
CA SER A 118 2.60 14.35 13.62
C SER A 118 3.56 13.21 13.33
N THR A 119 3.18 11.96 13.62
CA THR A 119 4.04 10.79 13.36
C THR A 119 4.06 10.40 11.89
N ILE A 120 3.13 10.88 11.04
CA ILE A 120 3.20 10.66 9.58
C ILE A 120 4.56 11.08 9.02
N ASN A 121 5.13 12.17 9.53
CA ASN A 121 6.43 12.68 9.07
C ASN A 121 7.60 11.75 9.40
N GLN A 122 7.45 10.89 10.41
CA GLN A 122 8.47 9.95 10.86
C GLN A 122 8.41 8.60 10.13
N ILE A 123 7.34 8.34 9.39
CA ILE A 123 7.14 7.10 8.63
C ILE A 123 7.82 7.21 7.26
N ASN A 124 8.68 6.25 6.93
CA ASN A 124 9.32 6.12 5.62
C ASN A 124 8.67 4.95 4.87
N LEU A 125 7.85 5.26 3.87
CA LEU A 125 7.24 4.22 3.05
C LEU A 125 8.28 3.59 2.13
N LEU A 126 8.14 2.28 1.87
CA LEU A 126 8.97 1.59 0.89
C LEU A 126 8.78 2.27 -0.48
N PRO A 127 9.88 2.59 -1.20
CA PRO A 127 9.79 3.16 -2.52
C PRO A 127 9.22 2.12 -3.50
N PRO A 128 8.47 2.56 -4.52
CA PRO A 128 8.13 1.67 -5.63
C PRO A 128 9.40 1.24 -6.36
N VAL A 129 9.51 -0.03 -6.72
CA VAL A 129 10.65 -0.59 -7.46
C VAL A 129 10.17 -1.00 -8.84
N CYS A 130 10.76 -0.41 -9.89
CA CYS A 130 10.45 -0.75 -11.27
C CYS A 130 11.19 -2.04 -11.67
N THR A 131 10.62 -3.21 -11.38
CA THR A 131 11.01 -4.49 -11.98
C THR A 131 9.88 -5.00 -12.87
N CYS A 132 10.18 -5.82 -13.89
CA CYS A 132 9.14 -6.49 -14.71
C CYS A 132 8.27 -7.48 -13.87
N GLU A 133 8.53 -7.59 -12.57
CA GLU A 133 7.87 -8.45 -11.57
C GLU A 133 7.04 -7.65 -10.55
N GLU A 134 6.90 -6.33 -10.73
CA GLU A 134 6.02 -5.52 -9.88
C GLU A 134 4.55 -5.94 -10.07
N CYS A 135 3.71 -5.76 -9.05
CA CYS A 135 2.29 -6.11 -9.03
C CYS A 135 1.45 -5.26 -10.01
N ASP A 136 1.73 -5.45 -11.29
CA ASP A 136 1.52 -4.50 -12.36
C ASP A 136 0.06 -4.27 -12.72
N CYS A 137 -0.83 -5.20 -12.37
CA CYS A 137 -2.19 -5.14 -12.89
C CYS A 137 -3.13 -4.21 -12.11
N CYS A 138 -2.92 -3.97 -10.82
CA CYS A 138 -3.88 -3.20 -10.01
C CYS A 138 -3.23 -2.22 -9.01
N GLU A 139 -2.13 -2.61 -8.37
CA GLU A 139 -1.48 -1.76 -7.36
C GLU A 139 -0.86 -0.54 -8.02
N ARG A 140 0.05 -0.76 -8.99
CA ARG A 140 0.81 0.32 -9.63
C ARG A 140 -0.08 1.40 -10.26
N PRO A 141 -1.07 1.06 -11.12
CA PRO A 141 -1.94 2.08 -11.70
C PRO A 141 -2.69 2.89 -10.63
N LEU A 142 -3.14 2.24 -9.55
CA LEU A 142 -3.87 2.92 -8.47
C LEU A 142 -2.95 3.81 -7.65
N ARG A 143 -1.77 3.29 -7.27
CA ARG A 143 -0.71 4.02 -6.57
C ARG A 143 -0.29 5.28 -7.32
N GLU A 144 0.00 5.17 -8.61
CA GLU A 144 0.39 6.31 -9.45
C GLU A 144 -0.72 7.34 -9.58
N ASN A 145 -1.99 6.92 -9.58
CA ASN A 145 -3.10 7.85 -9.58
C ASN A 145 -3.26 8.56 -8.23
N LEU A 146 -3.19 7.84 -7.11
CA LEU A 146 -3.23 8.42 -5.76
C LEU A 146 -2.07 9.41 -5.53
N ASN A 147 -0.88 9.12 -6.08
CA ASN A 147 0.30 9.98 -5.96
C ASN A 147 0.09 11.38 -6.54
N LYS A 148 -0.79 11.54 -7.54
CA LYS A 148 -1.16 12.84 -8.13
C LYS A 148 -1.97 13.72 -7.17
N PHE A 149 -2.57 13.12 -6.13
CA PHE A 149 -3.48 13.77 -5.19
C PHE A 149 -2.87 13.92 -3.79
N ILE A 150 -1.54 13.83 -3.66
CA ILE A 150 -0.86 14.20 -2.41
C ILE A 150 -1.23 15.65 -2.05
N ASN A 151 -1.57 15.86 -0.77
CA ASN A 151 -2.12 17.08 -0.18
C ASN A 151 -3.54 17.46 -0.63
N ALA A 152 -4.22 16.64 -1.44
CA ALA A 152 -5.62 16.82 -1.77
C ALA A 152 -6.55 15.92 -0.94
N ASN A 153 -7.82 16.31 -0.88
CA ASN A 153 -8.86 15.50 -0.26
C ASN A 153 -9.40 14.49 -1.27
N VAL A 154 -9.45 13.23 -0.85
CA VAL A 154 -10.05 12.13 -1.60
C VAL A 154 -11.06 11.41 -0.72
N GLU A 155 -11.91 10.65 -1.38
CA GLU A 155 -12.85 9.73 -0.79
C GLU A 155 -12.42 8.32 -1.18
N LEU A 156 -12.06 7.49 -0.21
CA LEU A 156 -11.63 6.11 -0.45
C LEU A 156 -12.75 5.11 -0.12
N GLN A 157 -12.90 4.11 -0.96
CA GLN A 157 -13.63 2.89 -0.67
C GLN A 157 -12.62 1.73 -0.59
N PHE A 158 -12.76 0.88 0.40
CA PHE A 158 -11.84 -0.24 0.64
C PHE A 158 -12.58 -1.47 1.17
N LYS A 159 -11.98 -2.65 0.98
CA LYS A 159 -12.51 -3.92 1.51
C LYS A 159 -12.58 -3.87 3.04
N GLY A 160 -13.65 -4.42 3.61
CA GLY A 160 -13.89 -4.38 5.05
C GLY A 160 -14.59 -3.12 5.55
N GLN A 161 -15.04 -2.22 4.68
CA GLN A 161 -16.00 -1.22 5.10
C GLN A 161 -17.34 -1.89 5.45
N GLN A 162 -17.90 -1.51 6.61
CA GLN A 162 -19.20 -2.00 7.09
C GLN A 162 -20.34 -1.67 6.11
N ASN A 163 -20.25 -0.53 5.44
CA ASN A 163 -21.15 -0.17 4.36
C ASN A 163 -20.33 0.02 3.07
N PRO A 164 -20.51 -0.85 2.06
CA PRO A 164 -19.78 -0.72 0.81
C PRO A 164 -20.14 0.57 0.06
N ASN A 165 -21.27 1.22 0.35
CA ASN A 165 -21.64 2.48 -0.32
C ASN A 165 -21.06 3.73 0.35
N THR A 166 -20.31 3.58 1.46
CA THR A 166 -19.74 4.72 2.18
C THR A 166 -18.29 4.93 1.76
N PHE A 167 -17.95 6.18 1.44
CA PHE A 167 -16.57 6.58 1.25
C PHE A 167 -15.99 7.13 2.55
N GLN A 168 -14.70 6.87 2.77
CA GLN A 168 -13.92 7.45 3.84
C GLN A 168 -13.10 8.61 3.32
N GLY A 169 -13.37 9.81 3.82
CA GLY A 169 -12.60 11.01 3.46
C GLY A 169 -11.18 10.98 4.02
N LEU A 170 -10.20 11.30 3.17
CA LEU A 170 -8.77 11.28 3.47
C LEU A 170 -8.05 12.44 2.77
N THR A 171 -7.29 13.24 3.50
CA THR A 171 -6.27 14.12 2.90
C THR A 171 -5.00 13.32 2.71
N ILE A 172 -4.62 13.02 1.48
CA ILE A 172 -3.42 12.19 1.20
C ILE A 172 -2.17 12.94 1.66
N ARG A 173 -1.27 12.25 2.37
CA ARG A 173 0.01 12.81 2.83
C ARG A 173 1.22 12.09 2.24
N LYS A 174 1.16 10.76 2.14
CA LYS A 174 2.25 9.95 1.57
C LYS A 174 1.66 8.80 0.76
N VAL A 175 2.31 8.48 -0.36
CA VAL A 175 2.01 7.31 -1.18
C VAL A 175 3.34 6.60 -1.44
N GLY A 176 3.39 5.30 -1.18
CA GLY A 176 4.55 4.44 -1.43
C GLY A 176 4.09 3.11 -1.99
N LEU A 177 5.00 2.14 -2.10
CA LEU A 177 4.65 0.79 -2.52
C LEU A 177 3.55 0.23 -1.61
N GLY A 178 2.43 -0.22 -2.19
CA GLY A 178 1.35 -0.92 -1.50
C GLY A 178 0.54 -0.10 -0.49
N ILE A 179 0.94 1.13 -0.16
CA ILE A 179 0.39 1.91 0.95
C ILE A 179 0.13 3.35 0.56
N VAL A 180 -1.04 3.85 0.96
CA VAL A 180 -1.34 5.28 1.04
C VAL A 180 -1.58 5.67 2.50
N ILE A 181 -0.93 6.73 2.96
CA ILE A 181 -1.14 7.34 4.27
C ILE A 181 -1.77 8.71 4.07
N GLY A 182 -2.77 9.01 4.89
CA GLY A 182 -3.37 10.34 4.93
C GLY A 182 -3.97 10.68 6.28
N GLN A 183 -4.55 11.87 6.33
CA GLN A 183 -5.28 12.40 7.47
C GLN A 183 -6.78 12.21 7.23
N ASN A 184 -7.46 11.50 8.12
CA ASN A 184 -8.91 11.36 8.05
C ASN A 184 -9.57 12.74 8.12
N THR A 185 -10.48 13.04 7.20
CA THR A 185 -11.09 14.38 7.11
C THR A 185 -12.16 14.63 8.18
N VAL A 186 -12.66 13.59 8.85
CA VAL A 186 -13.70 13.70 9.88
C VAL A 186 -13.11 14.07 11.23
N ASP A 187 -12.01 13.44 11.62
CA ASP A 187 -11.45 13.54 12.97
C ASP A 187 -9.94 13.86 13.01
N GLY A 188 -9.32 14.03 11.85
CA GLY A 188 -7.92 14.42 11.75
C GLY A 188 -6.91 13.33 12.13
N ALA A 189 -7.37 12.11 12.44
CA ALA A 189 -6.47 11.03 12.79
C ALA A 189 -5.76 10.47 11.54
N PRO A 190 -4.51 10.02 11.68
CA PRO A 190 -3.80 9.36 10.61
C PRO A 190 -4.39 7.97 10.29
N ASP A 191 -4.59 7.73 9.01
CA ASP A 191 -5.01 6.45 8.44
C ASP A 191 -4.02 6.02 7.36
N ALA A 192 -3.65 4.74 7.37
CA ALA A 192 -2.94 4.07 6.31
C ALA A 192 -3.82 2.99 5.70
N TYR A 193 -3.84 2.90 4.37
CA TYR A 193 -4.61 1.91 3.63
C TYR A 193 -3.69 1.05 2.78
N SER A 194 -3.98 -0.25 2.75
CA SER A 194 -3.43 -1.13 1.73
C SER A 194 -4.06 -0.78 0.38
N ILE A 195 -3.24 -0.37 -0.59
CA ILE A 195 -3.69 -0.03 -1.94
C ILE A 195 -4.37 -1.23 -2.59
N CYS A 196 -3.90 -2.45 -2.34
CA CYS A 196 -4.52 -3.69 -2.83
C CYS A 196 -5.92 -3.97 -2.26
N LYS A 197 -6.33 -3.25 -1.20
CA LYS A 197 -7.65 -3.36 -0.59
C LYS A 197 -8.55 -2.18 -0.95
N ILE A 198 -8.03 -1.14 -1.60
CA ILE A 198 -8.85 -0.04 -2.13
C ILE A 198 -9.60 -0.55 -3.36
N THR A 199 -10.91 -0.34 -3.38
CA THR A 199 -11.79 -0.75 -4.48
C THR A 199 -12.15 0.41 -5.39
N ARG A 200 -12.17 1.63 -4.85
CA ARG A 200 -12.52 2.86 -5.58
C ARG A 200 -12.01 4.09 -4.82
N PHE A 201 -11.77 5.18 -5.53
CA PHE A 201 -11.66 6.50 -4.92
C PHE A 201 -12.27 7.60 -5.77
N ASN A 202 -12.72 8.68 -5.14
CA ASN A 202 -13.14 9.91 -5.80
C ASN A 202 -12.25 11.07 -5.31
N VAL A 203 -12.04 12.07 -6.15
CA VAL A 203 -11.30 13.29 -5.78
C VAL A 203 -12.33 14.36 -5.40
N MET A 204 -12.13 15.01 -4.26
CA MET A 204 -12.91 16.18 -3.89
C MET A 204 -12.21 17.42 -4.46
N LEU A 205 -12.70 17.92 -5.59
CA LEU A 205 -12.22 19.15 -6.23
C LEU A 205 -12.88 20.39 -5.64
#